data_AF-A0A914X7A1-F1
#
_entry.id   AF-A0A914X7A1-F1
#
_cell.length_a   1.000
_cell.length_b   1.000
_cell.length_c   1.000
_cell.angle_alpha   90.00
_cell.angle_beta   90.00
_cell.angle_gamma   90.00
#
_symmetry.space_group_name_H-M   'P 1'
#
loop_
_entity.id
_entity.type
_entity.pdbx_description
1 polymer ?
#
loop_
_entity_poly.entity_id
_entity_poly.type
_entity_poly.pdbx_seq_one_letter_code
_entity_poly.pdbx_strand_id
1 'polypeptide(L)'
;MASGQKIAKATVENRHLTPFFSYVRDKLMRVYRSKKTPGPGLPTKDGVAVFNHHGRFPNSQSARDQPEPTIPGGVHHKLAANYYLGRDGRREVDPPRALFAADGAGAQYHAVSGEVLEPEKAVSKGPGANFGLPTPTPGFGVEWKRNKTEELDQCKFNKDLDLLEKYDRYSKDH
;
A
#
# COMPACT_ATOMS: atom_id res chain seq x y z
N MET A 1 23.92 25.36 -10.00
CA MET A 1 24.18 24.47 -8.83
C MET A 1 23.55 23.11 -9.13
N ALA A 2 24.26 22.00 -8.94
CA ALA A 2 23.76 20.67 -9.28
C ALA A 2 22.71 20.21 -8.25
N SER A 3 21.64 19.57 -8.73
CA SER A 3 20.62 18.96 -7.86
C SER A 3 21.26 17.89 -6.96
N GLY A 4 20.80 17.81 -5.70
CA GLY A 4 21.32 16.81 -4.74
C GLY A 4 22.59 17.22 -3.99
N GLN A 5 22.98 18.50 -4.02
CA GLN A 5 24.08 19.01 -3.21
C GLN A 5 23.82 18.72 -1.71
N LYS A 6 24.82 18.20 -1.01
CA LYS A 6 24.80 17.96 0.44
C LYS A 6 25.25 19.21 1.21
N ILE A 7 24.86 19.35 2.48
CA ILE A 7 25.31 20.48 3.32
C ILE A 7 26.84 20.48 3.47
N ALA A 8 27.43 19.28 3.62
CA ALA A 8 28.87 19.10 3.70
C ALA A 8 29.34 18.00 2.75
N LYS A 9 30.64 18.03 2.41
CA LYS A 9 31.30 16.95 1.67
C LYS A 9 31.21 15.64 2.45
N ALA A 10 31.17 14.52 1.74
CA ALA A 10 31.16 13.19 2.36
C ALA A 10 32.40 12.89 3.23
N THR A 11 33.49 13.63 3.01
CA THR A 11 34.74 13.55 3.79
C THR A 11 34.65 14.20 5.17
N VAL A 12 33.58 14.94 5.47
CA VAL A 12 33.39 15.55 6.79
C VAL A 12 33.00 14.46 7.79
N GLU A 13 33.84 14.29 8.82
CA GLU A 13 33.57 13.39 9.92
C GLU A 13 32.45 13.94 10.80
N ASN A 14 31.50 13.06 11.14
CA ASN A 14 30.38 13.42 11.99
C ASN A 14 30.80 13.37 13.46
N ARG A 15 30.12 14.17 14.29
CA ARG A 15 30.31 14.06 15.74
C ARG A 15 29.72 12.75 16.23
N HIS A 16 30.60 11.86 16.68
CA HIS A 16 30.25 10.58 17.32
C HIS A 16 30.65 10.58 18.80
N LEU A 17 30.12 9.62 19.56
CA LEU A 17 30.58 9.35 20.91
C LEU A 17 32.05 8.90 20.85
N THR A 18 32.80 9.08 21.95
CA THR A 18 34.17 8.55 22.02
C THR A 18 34.16 7.04 21.76
N PRO A 19 35.27 6.45 21.27
CA PRO A 19 35.31 5.02 20.93
C PRO A 19 34.84 4.11 22.05
N PHE A 20 35.18 4.44 23.31
CA PHE A 20 34.71 3.72 24.49
C PHE A 20 33.18 3.77 24.65
N PHE A 21 32.57 4.95 24.60
CA PHE A 21 31.12 5.08 24.71
C PHE A 21 30.36 4.50 23.50
N SER A 22 30.95 4.56 22.31
CA SER A 22 30.43 3.87 21.12
C SER A 22 30.42 2.36 21.32
N TYR A 23 31.50 1.80 21.86
CA TYR A 23 31.57 0.38 22.23
C TYR A 23 30.53 0.00 23.28
N VAL A 24 30.41 0.79 24.36
CA VAL A 24 29.40 0.55 25.42
C VAL A 24 27.98 0.60 24.84
N ARG A 25 27.66 1.61 24.03
CA ARG A 25 26.37 1.73 23.33
C ARG A 25 26.09 0.48 22.48
N ASP A 26 27.03 0.11 21.62
CA ASP A 26 26.83 -1.00 20.68
C ASP A 26 26.70 -2.34 21.41
N LYS A 27 27.41 -2.50 22.54
CA LYS A 27 27.32 -3.67 23.42
C LYS A 27 25.97 -3.75 24.13
N LEU A 28 25.49 -2.65 24.70
CA LEU A 28 24.20 -2.58 25.39
C LEU A 28 23.03 -2.79 24.42
N MET A 29 23.11 -2.18 23.23
CA MET A 29 22.09 -2.28 22.19
C MET A 29 22.19 -3.58 21.37
N ARG A 30 23.15 -4.46 21.68
CA ARG A 30 23.39 -5.73 20.97
C ARG A 30 23.49 -5.57 19.45
N VAL A 31 24.08 -4.46 19.00
CA VAL A 31 24.32 -4.19 17.57
C VAL A 31 25.20 -5.30 16.99
N TYR A 32 26.27 -5.66 17.71
CA TYR A 32 27.09 -6.84 17.42
C TYR A 32 26.53 -8.06 18.16
N ARG A 33 25.47 -8.69 17.63
CA ARG A 33 25.02 -10.02 18.10
C ARG A 33 25.79 -11.14 17.39
N SER A 34 25.84 -12.33 18.00
CA SER A 34 26.56 -13.48 17.44
C SER A 34 26.06 -13.84 16.04
N LYS A 35 26.96 -14.38 15.20
CA LYS A 35 26.78 -14.74 13.78
C LYS A 35 25.57 -15.66 13.48
N LYS A 36 24.94 -16.24 14.51
CA LYS A 36 23.80 -17.16 14.41
C LYS A 36 22.45 -16.46 14.21
N THR A 37 22.31 -15.20 14.63
CA THR A 37 21.08 -14.41 14.47
C THR A 37 21.43 -13.11 13.76
N PRO A 38 20.75 -12.72 12.67
CA PRO A 38 21.01 -11.42 12.04
C PRO A 38 20.83 -10.31 13.08
N GLY A 39 21.82 -9.43 13.18
CA GLY A 39 21.79 -8.33 14.13
C GLY A 39 20.67 -7.34 13.80
N PRO A 40 20.14 -6.60 14.77
CA PRO A 40 19.24 -5.49 14.50
C PRO A 40 19.99 -4.41 13.70
N GLY A 41 19.59 -4.19 12.45
CA GLY A 41 20.22 -3.24 11.53
C GLY A 41 20.22 -3.73 10.08
N LEU A 42 20.51 -2.85 9.12
CA LEU A 42 20.74 -3.29 7.75
C LEU A 42 22.09 -4.02 7.67
N PRO A 43 22.17 -5.18 7.00
CA PRO A 43 23.43 -5.87 6.80
C PRO A 43 24.35 -5.02 5.92
N THR A 44 25.56 -4.73 6.42
CA THR A 44 26.63 -4.14 5.60
C THR A 44 27.20 -5.23 4.68
N LYS A 45 27.99 -4.87 3.65
CA LYS A 45 28.63 -5.84 2.73
C LYS A 45 29.41 -6.95 3.46
N ASP A 46 29.91 -6.67 4.66
CA ASP A 46 30.66 -7.60 5.50
C ASP A 46 29.77 -8.51 6.38
N GLY A 47 28.44 -8.38 6.28
CA GLY A 47 27.47 -9.14 7.08
C GLY A 47 27.36 -8.69 8.55
N VAL A 48 28.06 -7.63 8.93
CA VAL A 48 28.01 -7.05 10.27
C VAL A 48 26.94 -5.95 10.32
N ALA A 49 26.11 -5.99 11.36
CA ALA A 49 25.16 -4.92 11.64
C ALA A 49 25.89 -3.70 12.21
N VAL A 50 25.64 -2.53 11.64
CA VAL A 50 26.22 -1.26 12.06
C VAL A 50 25.13 -0.39 12.67
N PHE A 51 25.47 0.32 13.75
CA PHE A 51 24.54 1.26 14.36
C PHE A 51 24.30 2.47 13.45
N ASN A 52 23.06 2.62 12.97
CA ASN A 52 22.64 3.81 12.25
C ASN A 52 22.22 4.89 13.24
N HIS A 53 22.91 6.04 13.20
CA HIS A 53 22.60 7.17 14.05
C HIS A 53 21.25 7.81 13.68
N HIS A 54 20.41 8.09 14.68
CA HIS A 54 19.14 8.82 14.51
C HIS A 54 19.36 10.33 14.24
N GLY A 55 20.51 10.85 14.64
CA GLY A 55 20.90 12.23 14.42
C GLY A 55 21.11 12.52 12.93
N ARG A 56 20.66 13.69 12.49
CA ARG A 56 20.86 14.14 11.12
C ARG A 56 22.16 14.92 11.04
N PHE A 57 23.03 14.54 10.11
CA PHE A 57 24.36 15.11 9.98
C PHE A 57 24.53 15.89 8.67
N PRO A 58 25.43 16.88 8.62
CA PRO A 58 25.61 17.71 7.42
C PRO A 58 25.98 16.93 6.15
N ASN A 59 26.74 15.85 6.28
CA ASN A 59 27.15 15.02 5.14
C ASN A 59 26.02 14.10 4.62
N SER A 60 25.02 13.77 5.46
CA SER A 60 23.88 12.94 5.06
C SER A 60 22.70 13.75 4.54
N GLN A 61 22.56 15.00 4.98
CA GLN A 61 21.48 15.91 4.58
C GLN A 61 21.74 16.64 3.26
N SER A 62 20.68 16.87 2.50
CA SER A 62 20.68 17.84 1.39
C SER A 62 20.91 19.26 1.90
N ALA A 63 21.56 20.08 1.09
CA ALA A 63 21.77 21.50 1.33
C ALA A 63 20.43 22.23 1.57
N ARG A 64 20.46 23.33 2.33
CA ARG A 64 19.25 24.13 2.61
C ARG A 64 18.83 24.96 1.41
N ASP A 65 19.81 25.42 0.65
CA ASP A 65 19.62 26.04 -0.64
C ASP A 65 19.61 24.96 -1.73
N GLN A 66 18.65 25.04 -2.65
CA GLN A 66 18.46 24.08 -3.73
C GLN A 66 18.31 24.83 -5.06
N PRO A 67 18.86 24.30 -6.16
CA PRO A 67 18.68 24.93 -7.47
C PRO A 67 17.21 24.93 -7.89
N GLU A 68 16.85 25.89 -8.75
CA GLU A 68 15.52 25.94 -9.34
C GLU A 68 15.19 24.61 -10.05
N PRO A 69 14.05 23.96 -9.72
CA PRO A 69 13.70 22.69 -10.32
C PRO A 69 13.10 22.88 -11.72
N THR A 70 13.46 22.00 -12.66
CA THR A 70 12.75 21.87 -13.94
C THR A 70 11.72 20.74 -13.82
N ILE A 71 10.46 21.11 -13.57
CA ILE A 71 9.37 20.15 -13.37
C ILE A 71 8.77 19.76 -14.73
N PRO A 72 8.55 18.46 -15.03
CA PRO A 72 7.87 18.05 -16.25
C PRO A 72 6.42 18.56 -16.28
N GLY A 73 5.94 18.91 -17.47
CA GLY A 73 4.55 19.29 -17.66
C GLY A 73 3.58 18.14 -17.40
N GLY A 74 2.32 18.46 -17.10
CA GLY A 74 1.26 17.47 -16.98
C GLY A 74 0.86 16.87 -18.35
N VAL A 75 0.09 15.78 -18.32
CA VAL A 75 -0.33 15.04 -19.54
C VAL A 75 -1.13 15.86 -20.56
N HIS A 76 -1.66 17.01 -20.13
CA HIS A 76 -2.40 17.95 -20.98
C HIS A 76 -1.64 19.23 -21.31
N HIS A 77 -0.32 19.30 -21.10
CA HIS A 77 0.51 20.39 -21.62
C HIS A 77 0.79 20.16 -23.12
N LYS A 78 -0.26 20.18 -23.94
CA LYS A 78 -0.25 19.90 -25.37
C LYS A 78 -0.70 21.14 -26.15
N LEU A 79 -0.04 21.41 -27.28
CA LEU A 79 -0.33 22.56 -28.14
C LEU A 79 -1.56 22.35 -29.04
N ALA A 80 -1.89 21.09 -29.36
CA ALA A 80 -3.00 20.73 -30.25
C ALA A 80 -3.76 19.50 -29.73
N ALA A 81 -4.98 19.28 -30.25
CA ALA A 81 -5.85 18.17 -29.89
C ALA A 81 -6.08 18.00 -28.36
N ASN A 82 -6.29 19.12 -27.66
CA ASN A 82 -6.40 19.18 -26.21
C ASN A 82 -7.65 19.95 -25.76
N TYR A 83 -8.78 19.67 -26.42
CA TYR A 83 -10.07 20.28 -26.07
C TYR A 83 -10.48 19.89 -24.66
N TYR A 84 -10.88 20.89 -23.87
CA TYR A 84 -11.32 20.66 -22.49
C TYR A 84 -12.55 19.74 -22.42
N LEU A 85 -13.43 19.81 -23.42
CA LEU A 85 -14.62 18.96 -23.53
C LEU A 85 -14.33 17.47 -23.37
N GLY A 86 -13.25 16.95 -23.96
CA GLY A 86 -12.92 15.51 -23.93
C GLY A 86 -12.20 15.02 -22.68
N ARG A 87 -12.02 15.89 -21.67
CA ARG A 87 -11.36 15.55 -20.39
C ARG A 87 -12.09 16.10 -19.18
N ASP A 88 -13.22 16.76 -19.38
CA ASP A 88 -13.99 17.37 -18.29
C ASP A 88 -14.89 16.33 -17.63
N GLY A 89 -14.27 15.42 -16.85
CA GLY A 89 -15.00 14.37 -16.12
C GLY A 89 -16.05 14.91 -15.14
N ARG A 90 -15.97 16.20 -14.77
CA ARG A 90 -17.00 16.87 -13.94
C ARG A 90 -18.35 16.98 -14.65
N ARG A 91 -18.35 17.02 -15.99
CA ARG A 91 -19.56 17.09 -16.82
C ARG A 91 -20.00 15.73 -17.35
N GLU A 92 -19.21 14.69 -17.13
CA GLU A 92 -19.56 13.29 -17.46
C GLU A 92 -20.38 12.62 -16.35
N VAL A 93 -20.59 13.31 -15.22
CA VAL A 93 -21.39 12.79 -14.11
C VAL A 93 -22.87 12.85 -14.46
N ASP A 94 -23.45 11.67 -14.71
CA ASP A 94 -24.89 11.51 -14.86
C ASP A 94 -25.61 11.58 -13.50
N PRO A 95 -26.90 11.95 -13.49
CA PRO A 95 -27.76 11.79 -12.31
C PRO A 95 -27.79 10.32 -11.83
N PRO A 96 -28.01 10.07 -10.52
CA PRO A 96 -28.08 8.71 -9.99
C PRO A 96 -29.25 7.94 -10.62
N ARG A 97 -28.99 6.69 -11.03
CA ARG A 97 -30.02 5.80 -11.60
C ARG A 97 -30.91 5.24 -10.51
N ALA A 98 -32.21 5.50 -10.58
CA ALA A 98 -33.19 4.94 -9.64
C ALA A 98 -33.52 3.49 -10.02
N LEU A 99 -33.11 2.52 -9.18
CA LEU A 99 -33.42 1.10 -9.38
C LEU A 99 -34.84 0.71 -8.93
N PHE A 100 -35.44 1.54 -8.07
CA PHE A 100 -36.80 1.40 -7.59
C PHE A 100 -37.43 2.79 -7.50
N ALA A 101 -38.61 2.94 -8.09
CA ALA A 101 -39.43 4.14 -8.00
C ALA A 101 -40.89 3.73 -7.77
N ALA A 102 -41.58 4.42 -6.88
CA ALA A 102 -42.99 4.14 -6.57
C ALA A 102 -43.78 5.45 -6.63
N ASP A 103 -44.72 5.51 -7.58
CA ASP A 103 -45.63 6.63 -7.76
C ASP A 103 -47.08 6.16 -7.56
N GLY A 104 -48.06 7.07 -7.69
CA GLY A 104 -49.50 6.74 -7.61
C GLY A 104 -49.98 5.71 -8.66
N ALA A 105 -49.17 5.42 -9.67
CA ALA A 105 -49.42 4.41 -10.70
C ALA A 105 -48.83 3.02 -10.37
N GLY A 106 -48.10 2.87 -9.26
CA GLY A 106 -47.48 1.60 -8.83
C GLY A 106 -45.95 1.67 -8.73
N ALA A 107 -45.36 0.55 -8.32
CA ALA A 107 -43.90 0.39 -8.17
C ALA A 107 -43.25 -0.09 -9.47
N GLN A 108 -42.17 0.57 -9.89
CA GLN A 108 -41.35 0.21 -11.04
C GLN A 108 -39.94 -0.19 -10.59
N TYR A 109 -39.42 -1.26 -11.18
CA TYR A 109 -38.07 -1.76 -10.95
C TYR A 109 -37.23 -1.55 -12.21
N HIS A 110 -36.03 -0.99 -12.06
CA HIS A 110 -35.11 -0.74 -13.17
C HIS A 110 -33.79 -1.50 -12.96
N ALA A 111 -33.22 -2.00 -14.05
CA ALA A 111 -31.86 -2.52 -14.08
C ALA A 111 -30.84 -1.38 -14.01
N VAL A 112 -29.58 -1.70 -13.71
CA VAL A 112 -28.47 -0.74 -13.80
C VAL A 112 -28.33 -0.16 -15.22
N SER A 113 -28.71 -0.91 -16.26
CA SER A 113 -28.75 -0.47 -17.66
C SER A 113 -29.93 0.45 -18.00
N GLY A 114 -30.90 0.64 -17.10
CA GLY A 114 -32.11 1.44 -17.32
C GLY A 114 -33.31 0.66 -17.88
N GLU A 115 -33.15 -0.63 -18.17
CA GLU A 115 -34.25 -1.51 -18.60
C GLU A 115 -35.27 -1.73 -17.47
N VAL A 116 -36.57 -1.71 -17.79
CA VAL A 116 -37.65 -2.02 -16.84
C VAL A 116 -37.64 -3.52 -16.56
N LEU A 117 -37.57 -3.89 -15.28
CA LEU A 117 -37.55 -5.27 -14.82
C LEU A 117 -38.93 -5.67 -14.27
N GLU A 118 -39.37 -6.86 -14.65
CA GLU A 118 -40.45 -7.56 -13.96
C GLU A 118 -40.02 -7.91 -12.52
N PRO A 119 -40.92 -7.83 -11.53
CA PRO A 119 -40.58 -7.98 -10.11
C PRO A 119 -39.93 -9.33 -9.78
N GLU A 120 -40.27 -10.40 -10.49
CA GLU A 120 -39.72 -11.74 -10.28
C GLU A 120 -38.24 -11.88 -10.70
N LYS A 121 -37.81 -11.09 -11.68
CA LYS A 121 -36.41 -11.12 -12.18
C LYS A 121 -35.46 -10.25 -11.36
N ALA A 122 -36.00 -9.37 -10.52
CA ALA A 122 -35.23 -8.54 -9.59
C ALA A 122 -34.79 -9.31 -8.32
N VAL A 123 -35.27 -10.55 -8.14
CA VAL A 123 -34.99 -11.34 -6.95
C VAL A 123 -33.64 -12.05 -7.06
N SER A 124 -32.84 -11.87 -6.01
CA SER A 124 -31.60 -12.60 -5.72
C SER A 124 -31.70 -14.09 -6.08
N LYS A 125 -30.82 -14.60 -6.96
CA LYS A 125 -30.78 -16.00 -7.44
C LYS A 125 -30.36 -17.04 -6.38
N GLY A 126 -30.46 -16.68 -5.09
CA GLY A 126 -30.21 -17.57 -3.96
C GLY A 126 -28.73 -17.88 -3.68
N PRO A 127 -28.48 -18.73 -2.67
CA PRO A 127 -27.13 -18.97 -2.14
C PRO A 127 -26.12 -19.50 -3.15
N GLY A 128 -26.56 -20.29 -4.14
CA GLY A 128 -25.68 -20.85 -5.17
C GLY A 128 -25.03 -19.80 -6.08
N ALA A 129 -25.65 -18.62 -6.23
CA ALA A 129 -25.11 -17.49 -6.98
C ALA A 129 -24.52 -16.37 -6.09
N ASN A 130 -24.78 -16.41 -4.77
CA ASN A 130 -24.38 -15.39 -3.79
C ASN A 130 -23.36 -15.92 -2.77
N PHE A 131 -22.34 -16.66 -3.20
CA PHE A 131 -21.29 -17.14 -2.28
C PHE A 131 -21.82 -17.92 -1.05
N GLY A 132 -22.94 -18.63 -1.18
CA GLY A 132 -23.59 -19.36 -0.09
C GLY A 132 -24.41 -18.50 0.88
N LEU A 133 -24.58 -17.20 0.62
CA LEU A 133 -25.33 -16.27 1.47
C LEU A 133 -26.80 -16.15 1.01
N PRO A 134 -27.75 -16.01 1.97
CA PRO A 134 -29.18 -15.87 1.65
C PRO A 134 -29.50 -14.55 0.93
N THR A 135 -28.66 -13.54 1.07
CA THR A 135 -28.83 -12.20 0.49
C THR A 135 -27.61 -11.83 -0.39
N PRO A 136 -27.83 -11.08 -1.49
CA PRO A 136 -26.74 -10.60 -2.32
C PRO A 136 -25.94 -9.58 -1.51
N THR A 137 -24.67 -9.89 -1.24
CA THR A 137 -23.78 -9.00 -0.50
C THR A 137 -23.02 -8.13 -1.51
N PRO A 138 -23.04 -6.79 -1.37
CA PRO A 138 -22.29 -5.90 -2.26
C PRO A 138 -20.78 -6.16 -2.22
N GLY A 139 -20.14 -6.15 -3.39
CA GLY A 139 -18.71 -6.37 -3.55
C GLY A 139 -18.31 -7.83 -3.67
N PHE A 140 -17.03 -8.07 -3.96
CA PHE A 140 -16.42 -9.39 -3.94
C PHE A 140 -15.74 -9.59 -2.58
N GLY A 141 -15.84 -10.77 -1.98
CA GLY A 141 -15.13 -11.08 -0.74
C GLY A 141 -13.62 -10.90 -0.93
N VAL A 142 -12.96 -10.22 0.01
CA VAL A 142 -11.51 -10.04 0.03
C VAL A 142 -10.94 -10.90 1.15
N GLU A 143 -9.89 -11.65 0.85
CA GLU A 143 -9.10 -12.40 1.84
C GLU A 143 -7.69 -11.84 1.94
N TRP A 144 -7.16 -11.80 3.16
CA TRP A 144 -5.76 -11.47 3.40
C TRP A 144 -4.95 -12.76 3.34
N LYS A 145 -3.93 -12.81 2.47
CA LYS A 145 -3.01 -13.95 2.39
C LYS A 145 -1.76 -13.71 3.22
N ARG A 146 -1.33 -14.75 3.93
CA ARG A 146 -0.11 -14.70 4.73
C ARG A 146 1.13 -14.72 3.83
N ASN A 147 2.08 -13.81 4.09
CA ASN A 147 3.33 -13.74 3.34
C ASN A 147 4.50 -14.42 4.09
N LYS A 148 4.66 -15.74 3.92
CA LYS A 148 5.67 -16.56 4.61
C LYS A 148 7.14 -16.14 4.37
N THR A 149 7.43 -15.27 3.38
CA THR A 149 8.80 -14.84 3.09
C THR A 149 9.34 -13.83 4.10
N GLU A 150 8.47 -13.00 4.66
CA GLU A 150 8.82 -11.89 5.57
C GLU A 150 8.54 -12.21 7.04
N GLU A 151 7.96 -13.37 7.32
CA GLU A 151 7.66 -13.80 8.69
C GLU A 151 8.92 -14.18 9.46
N LEU A 152 8.88 -13.91 10.77
CA LEU A 152 9.83 -14.45 11.73
C LEU A 152 9.79 -15.99 11.70
N ASP A 153 10.93 -16.65 11.88
CA ASP A 153 11.04 -18.12 11.86
C ASP A 153 10.02 -18.80 12.80
N GLN A 154 9.74 -18.19 13.96
CA GLN A 154 8.79 -18.72 14.94
C GLN A 154 7.35 -18.75 14.40
N CYS A 155 6.95 -17.75 13.62
CA CYS A 155 5.61 -17.65 13.04
C CYS A 155 5.51 -18.46 11.74
N LYS A 156 6.59 -18.47 10.96
CA LYS A 156 6.68 -19.14 9.66
C LYS A 156 6.40 -20.64 9.75
N PHE A 157 6.91 -21.30 10.79
CA PHE A 157 6.75 -22.75 11.01
C PHE A 157 5.67 -23.10 12.04
N ASN A 158 4.84 -22.13 12.47
CA ASN A 158 3.79 -22.40 13.43
C ASN A 158 2.65 -23.22 12.76
N LYS A 159 2.42 -24.43 13.30
CA LYS A 159 1.40 -25.37 12.82
C LYS A 159 -0.02 -24.84 13.01
N ASP A 160 -0.26 -24.04 14.05
CA ASP A 160 -1.59 -23.48 14.33
C ASP A 160 -1.99 -22.44 13.28
N LEU A 161 -1.03 -21.63 12.84
CA LEU A 161 -1.25 -20.66 11.76
C LEU A 161 -1.44 -21.35 10.41
N ASP A 162 -0.71 -22.44 10.15
CA ASP A 162 -0.88 -23.27 8.95
C ASP A 162 -2.24 -23.98 8.94
N LEU A 163 -2.74 -24.40 10.11
CA LEU A 163 -4.08 -24.96 10.25
C LEU A 163 -5.18 -23.91 10.00
N LEU A 164 -4.96 -22.67 10.45
CA LEU A 164 -5.90 -21.56 10.24
C LEU A 164 -6.05 -21.21 8.75
N GLU A 165 -4.97 -21.28 7.96
CA GLU A 165 -5.02 -21.08 6.48
C GLU A 165 -5.98 -22.06 5.77
N LYS A 166 -6.22 -23.25 6.36
CA LYS A 166 -7.17 -24.24 5.83
C LYS A 166 -8.63 -23.77 5.93
N TYR A 167 -8.93 -22.88 6.86
CA TYR A 167 -10.26 -22.31 7.08
C TYR A 167 -10.50 -21.02 6.29
N ASP A 168 -9.48 -20.53 5.58
CA ASP A 168 -9.67 -19.47 4.60
C ASP A 168 -10.55 -19.99 3.47
N ARG A 169 -11.80 -19.53 3.49
CA ARG A 169 -12.95 -20.10 2.78
C ARG A 169 -12.78 -20.12 1.26
N TYR A 170 -11.88 -19.33 0.71
CA TYR A 170 -11.60 -19.22 -0.72
C TYR A 170 -10.18 -19.67 -1.12
N SER A 171 -9.37 -20.20 -0.18
CA SER A 171 -7.98 -20.62 -0.50
C SER A 171 -7.89 -21.97 -1.22
N LYS A 172 -9.01 -22.69 -1.33
CA LYS A 172 -9.13 -23.88 -2.15
C LYS A 172 -9.87 -23.54 -3.43
N ASP A 173 -9.10 -23.26 -4.48
CA ASP A 173 -9.55 -23.58 -5.83
C ASP A 173 -9.93 -25.07 -5.84
N HIS A 174 -11.19 -25.34 -6.16
CA HIS A 174 -11.61 -26.63 -6.68
C HIS A 174 -11.26 -26.71 -8.17
#